data_AF-A0A2M6Z663-F1
#
_entry.id   AF-A0A2M6Z663-F1
#
_cell.length_a   1.000
_cell.length_b   1.000
_cell.length_c   1.000
_cell.angle_alpha   90.00
_cell.angle_beta   90.00
_cell.angle_gamma   90.00
#
_symmetry.space_group_name_H-M   'P 1'
#
loop_
_entity.id
_entity.type
_entity.pdbx_description
1 polymer ?
#
loop_
_entity_poly.entity_id
_entity_poly.type
_entity_poly.pdbx_seq_one_letter_code
_entity_poly.pdbx_strand_id
1 'polypeptide(L)' 'MVEKRNFLSVHYEDPEEALHNIGKYLGFYNTKRPHNALGMRTPEEVYLSVN' A
#
# COMPACT_ATOMS: atom_id res chain seq x y z
N MET A 1 -28.10 -0.72 24.49
CA MET A 1 -26.66 -1.03 24.65
C MET A 1 -26.14 -1.31 23.25
N VAL A 2 -25.39 -0.38 22.65
CA VAL A 2 -24.94 -0.51 21.26
C VAL A 2 -23.61 -1.26 21.26
N GLU A 3 -23.65 -2.48 20.76
CA GLU A 3 -22.50 -3.34 20.53
C GLU A 3 -21.59 -2.66 19.50
N LYS A 4 -20.43 -2.18 19.95
CA LYS A 4 -19.42 -1.61 19.05
C LYS A 4 -18.92 -2.73 18.15
N ARG A 5 -19.41 -2.79 16.92
CA ARG A 5 -18.86 -3.67 15.88
C ARG A 5 -17.38 -3.34 15.71
N ASN A 6 -16.54 -4.28 16.13
CA ASN A 6 -15.11 -4.21 15.90
C ASN A 6 -14.89 -4.44 14.40
N PHE A 7 -14.74 -3.35 13.64
CA PHE A 7 -14.47 -3.37 12.19
C PHE A 7 -13.03 -3.80 11.86
N LEU A 8 -12.34 -4.46 12.79
CA LEU A 8 -11.02 -4.98 12.54
C LEU A 8 -11.17 -6.28 11.76
N SER A 9 -10.91 -6.19 10.45
CA SER A 9 -10.71 -7.32 9.56
C SER A 9 -9.84 -8.39 10.26
N VAL A 10 -10.42 -9.55 10.56
CA VAL A 10 -9.78 -10.71 11.21
C VAL A 10 -8.66 -11.38 10.40
N HIS A 11 -8.12 -10.69 9.39
CA HIS A 11 -7.03 -11.20 8.54
C HIS A 11 -5.64 -10.77 8.99
N TYR A 12 -5.54 -9.77 9.87
CA TYR A 12 -4.30 -9.37 10.49
C TYR A 12 -4.43 -9.58 12.00
N GLU A 13 -3.50 -10.33 12.58
CA GLU A 13 -3.47 -10.62 14.01
C GLU A 13 -3.25 -9.34 14.84
N ASP A 14 -2.59 -8.34 14.25
CA ASP A 14 -2.28 -7.05 14.86
C ASP A 14 -2.37 -5.89 13.83
N PRO A 15 -3.11 -4.80 14.13
CA PRO A 15 -3.11 -3.58 13.32
C PRO A 15 -1.72 -2.98 13.05
N GLU A 16 -0.79 -3.04 14.00
CA GLU A 16 0.55 -2.46 13.80
C GLU A 16 1.33 -3.24 12.74
N GLU A 17 1.27 -4.57 12.81
CA GLU A 17 1.84 -5.45 11.79
C GLU A 17 1.22 -5.17 10.41
N ALA A 18 -0.10 -5.01 10.33
CA ALA A 18 -0.80 -4.69 9.08
C ALA A 18 -0.28 -3.39 8.47
N LEU A 19 -0.20 -2.32 9.28
CA LEU A 19 0.30 -1.02 8.83
C LEU A 19 1.75 -1.10 8.36
N HIS A 20 2.61 -1.81 9.09
CA HIS A 20 4.01 -2.01 8.71
C HIS A 20 4.16 -2.74 7.37
N ASN A 21 3.44 -3.84 7.19
CA ASN A 21 3.52 -4.65 5.98
C ASN A 21 2.90 -3.93 4.78
N ILE A 22 1.79 -3.20 4.97
CA ILE A 22 1.22 -2.32 3.94
C ILE A 22 2.22 -1.23 3.55
N GLY A 23 2.86 -0.57 4.53
CA GLY A 23 3.88 0.45 4.27
C GLY A 23 5.05 -0.09 3.43
N LYS A 24 5.57 -1.27 3.79
CA LYS A 24 6.61 -1.96 3.01
C LYS A 24 6.17 -2.23 1.58
N TYR A 25 4.95 -2.75 1.40
CA TYR A 25 4.42 -3.06 0.08
C TYR A 25 4.25 -1.79 -0.77
N LEU A 26 3.70 -0.72 -0.19
CA LEU A 26 3.54 0.57 -0.88
C LEU A 26 4.89 1.17 -1.28
N GLY A 27 5.90 1.10 -0.40
CA GLY A 27 7.27 1.52 -0.72
C GLY A 27 7.82 0.75 -1.92
N PHE A 28 7.73 -0.58 -1.91
CA PHE A 28 8.14 -1.41 -3.05
C PHE A 28 7.35 -1.09 -4.33
N TYR A 29 6.02 -1.00 -4.23
CA TYR A 29 5.13 -0.74 -5.36
C TYR A 29 5.47 0.59 -6.04
N ASN A 30 5.65 1.65 -5.26
CA ASN A 30 5.87 2.98 -5.79
C ASN A 30 7.28 3.19 -6.36
N THR A 31 8.30 2.52 -5.80
CA THR A 31 9.71 2.85 -6.11
C THR A 31 10.45 1.76 -6.88
N LYS A 32 9.96 0.51 -6.88
CA LYS A 32 10.70 -0.64 -7.44
C LYS A 32 9.92 -1.43 -8.48
N ARG A 33 8.59 -1.37 -8.47
CA ARG A 33 7.78 -2.20 -9.37
C ARG A 33 7.53 -1.45 -10.68
N PRO A 34 8.09 -1.90 -11.81
CA PRO A 34 7.72 -1.37 -13.11
C PRO A 34 6.32 -1.85 -13.51
N HIS A 35 5.54 -0.98 -14.14
CA HIS A 35 4.18 -1.30 -14.58
C HIS A 35 4.04 -1.17 -16.09
N ASN A 36 3.46 -2.19 -16.73
CA ASN A 36 3.17 -2.18 -18.18
C ASN A 36 2.33 -0.96 -18.58
N ALA A 37 1.32 -0.60 -17.78
CA ALA A 37 0.47 0.58 -18.02
C ALA A 37 1.24 1.91 -17.95
N LEU A 38 2.41 1.93 -17.32
CA LEU A 38 3.27 3.11 -17.17
C LEU A 38 4.46 3.08 -18.16
N GLY A 39 4.45 2.16 -19.12
CA GLY A 39 5.54 1.98 -20.07
C GLY A 39 6.80 1.41 -19.41
N MET A 40 6.64 0.44 -18.52
CA MET A 40 7.73 -0.18 -17.73
C MET A 40 8.41 0.76 -16.73
N ARG A 41 7.78 1.88 -16.40
CA ARG A 41 8.22 2.78 -15.34
C ARG A 41 7.53 2.48 -14.01
N THR A 42 8.15 2.92 -12.91
CA THR A 42 7.55 2.92 -11.58
C THR A 42 6.58 4.10 -11.43
N PRO A 43 5.63 4.03 -10.46
CA PRO A 43 4.76 5.17 -10.16
C PRO A 43 5.53 6.44 -9.76
N GLU A 44 6.63 6.29 -9.01
CA GLU A 44 7.51 7.40 -8.62
C GLU A 44 8.15 8.07 -9.85
N GLU A 45 8.72 7.30 -10.77
CA GLU A 45 9.32 7.84 -12.01
C GLU A 45 8.30 8.62 -12.84
N VAL A 46 7.05 8.13 -12.93
CA VAL A 46 5.99 8.84 -13.64
C VAL A 46 5.65 10.15 -12.92
N TYR A 47 5.41 10.11 -11.61
CA TYR A 47 5.07 11.30 -10.81
C TYR A 47 6.14 12.39 -10.93
N LEU A 48 7.42 12.03 -10.85
CA LEU A 48 8.55 12.95 -10.95
C LEU A 48 8.78 13.48 -12.39
N SER A 49 8.29 12.77 -13.41
CA SER A 49 8.45 13.18 -14.82
C SER A 49 7.44 14.21 -15.31
N VAL A 50 6.38 14.50 -14.53
CA VAL A 50 5.32 15.46 -14.90
C VAL A 50 5.56 16.86 -14.30
N ASN A 51 6.75 17.09 -13.74
CA ASN A 51 7.16 18.34 -13.09
C ASN A 51 8.42 18.93 -13.74
#